data_AF-A0A7C5L5F4-F1
#
_entry.id   AF-A0A7C5L5F4-F1
#
_cell.length_a   1.000
_cell.length_b   1.000
_cell.length_c   1.000
_cell.angle_alpha   90.00
_cell.angle_beta   90.00
_cell.angle_gamma   90.00
#
_symmetry.space_group_name_H-M   'P 1'
#
loop_
_entity.id
_entity.type
_entity.pdbx_description
1 polymer ?
#
loop_
_entity_poly.entity_id
_entity_poly.type
_entity_poly.pdbx_seq_one_letter_code
_entity_poly.pdbx_strand_id
1 'polypeptide(L)'
;MIENLALLRAQFATHPPELSSIFDDGDPRKLEHLSLEQQKKRAKELLCEWRNSSDGKQKELKLSDAQHAIATDHGFKNWPAFRAHIIEAQLARDAIDNGEPTALDAGKRTLHIRCGNDIQHTMAVAGFSGDFLVFPDPYVHGPVPETETLEEFIQIRATYISSDLRPPYDEAYRGLTEDYTELEKSRDYEAVYLWFEHDSYDQLLVAKLLDFYS
;
A
#
# COMPACT_ATOMS: atom_id res chain seq x y z
N MET A 1 1.58 -5.05 -20.31
CA MET A 1 0.76 -6.24 -19.97
C MET A 1 0.78 -6.47 -18.48
N ILE A 2 -0.34 -6.89 -17.91
CA ILE A 2 -0.43 -7.28 -16.50
C ILE A 2 0.34 -8.58 -16.25
N GLU A 3 1.18 -8.58 -15.21
CA GLU A 3 2.03 -9.71 -14.84
C GLU A 3 1.69 -10.25 -13.44
N ASN A 4 1.64 -11.57 -13.28
CA ASN A 4 1.37 -12.18 -11.98
C ASN A 4 2.66 -12.29 -11.14
N LEU A 5 2.67 -11.64 -9.97
CA LEU A 5 3.86 -11.58 -9.11
C LEU A 5 4.23 -12.94 -8.51
N ALA A 6 3.26 -13.81 -8.24
CA ALA A 6 3.53 -15.16 -7.74
C ALA A 6 4.20 -16.05 -8.81
N LEU A 7 3.76 -15.95 -10.07
CA LEU A 7 4.39 -16.63 -11.20
C LEU A 7 5.78 -16.06 -11.49
N LEU A 8 5.94 -14.74 -11.43
CA LEU A 8 7.25 -14.08 -11.55
C LEU A 8 8.20 -14.58 -10.46
N ARG A 9 7.74 -14.63 -9.19
CA ARG A 9 8.52 -15.17 -8.07
C ARG A 9 8.99 -16.60 -8.31
N ALA A 10 8.14 -17.45 -8.88
CA ALA A 10 8.46 -18.86 -9.15
C ALA A 10 9.59 -19.05 -10.19
N GLN A 11 9.91 -18.02 -10.98
CA GLN A 11 11.02 -18.05 -11.94
C GLN A 11 12.38 -17.83 -11.26
N PHE A 12 12.40 -17.28 -10.03
CA PHE A 12 13.64 -17.06 -9.29
C PHE A 12 14.11 -18.38 -8.67
N ALA A 13 15.22 -18.93 -9.20
CA ALA A 13 15.81 -20.19 -8.77
C ALA A 13 16.55 -20.13 -7.42
N THR A 14 16.55 -18.97 -6.76
CA THR A 14 17.32 -18.72 -5.55
C THR A 14 16.40 -18.29 -4.41
N HIS A 15 16.71 -18.76 -3.21
CA HIS A 15 16.19 -18.16 -1.99
C HIS A 15 16.32 -16.63 -2.09
N PRO A 16 15.29 -15.86 -1.70
CA PRO A 16 15.41 -14.42 -1.55
C PRO A 16 16.72 -14.10 -0.81
N PRO A 17 17.51 -13.12 -1.26
CA PRO A 17 18.62 -12.66 -0.44
C PRO A 17 18.07 -12.33 0.95
N GLU A 18 18.76 -12.77 2.01
CA GLU A 18 18.43 -12.34 3.37
C GLU A 18 18.55 -10.81 3.40
N LEU A 19 17.41 -10.12 3.29
CA LEU A 19 17.32 -8.73 3.65
C LEU A 19 17.54 -8.71 5.16
N SER A 20 18.74 -8.31 5.59
CA SER A 20 19.01 -8.13 7.01
C SER A 20 18.15 -6.97 7.50
N SER A 21 16.94 -7.27 7.97
CA SER A 21 16.01 -6.35 8.64
C SER A 21 16.45 -6.07 10.08
N ILE A 22 17.75 -6.18 10.36
CA ILE A 22 18.32 -5.98 11.69
C ILE A 22 18.54 -4.49 11.85
N PHE A 23 17.59 -3.84 12.51
CA PHE A 23 17.81 -2.52 13.08
C PHE A 23 18.75 -2.66 14.28
N ASP A 24 19.76 -1.79 14.34
CA ASP A 24 20.62 -1.68 15.51
C ASP A 24 19.80 -1.36 16.78
N ASP A 25 20.30 -1.75 17.94
CA ASP A 25 19.65 -1.40 19.20
C ASP A 25 19.64 0.12 19.40
N GLY A 26 18.44 0.67 19.59
CA GLY A 26 18.21 2.11 19.71
C GLY A 26 18.01 2.83 18.37
N ASP A 27 17.95 2.13 17.23
CA ASP A 27 17.59 2.75 15.96
C ASP A 27 16.19 3.37 16.04
N PRO A 28 16.02 4.68 15.79
CA PRO A 28 14.72 5.34 15.89
C PRO A 28 13.67 4.82 14.88
N ARG A 29 14.09 4.07 13.86
CA ARG A 29 13.19 3.39 12.89
C ARG A 29 12.66 2.06 13.43
N LYS A 30 13.29 1.50 14.47
CA LYS A 30 12.82 0.29 15.16
C LYS A 30 11.63 0.67 16.04
N LEU A 31 10.43 0.40 15.54
CA LEU A 31 9.21 0.61 16.31
C LEU A 31 9.05 -0.46 17.38
N GLU A 32 8.86 -0.04 18.63
CA GLU A 32 8.48 -0.92 19.74
C GLU A 32 7.14 -1.60 19.43
N HIS A 33 7.11 -2.93 19.51
CA HIS A 33 5.89 -3.69 19.24
C HIS A 33 4.87 -3.50 20.36
N LEU A 34 3.59 -3.32 19.98
CA LEU A 34 2.50 -3.27 20.94
C LEU A 34 2.25 -4.66 21.54
N SER A 35 2.51 -4.82 22.83
CA SER A 35 2.11 -6.01 23.59
C SER A 35 0.78 -5.81 24.31
N LEU A 36 -0.13 -6.78 24.20
CA LEU A 36 -1.40 -6.73 24.92
C LEU A 36 -1.21 -6.67 26.44
N GLU A 37 -0.20 -7.35 26.98
CA GLU A 37 0.09 -7.33 28.42
C GLU A 37 0.61 -5.97 28.89
N GLN A 38 1.48 -5.33 28.09
CA GLN A 38 1.92 -3.97 28.36
C GLN A 38 0.74 -2.99 28.34
N GLN A 39 -0.15 -3.07 27.34
CA GLN A 39 -1.31 -2.16 27.24
C GLN A 39 -2.33 -2.41 28.36
N LYS A 40 -2.52 -3.66 28.81
CA LYS A 40 -3.34 -3.96 30.00
C LYS A 40 -2.74 -3.37 31.27
N LYS A 41 -1.42 -3.42 31.43
CA LYS A 41 -0.72 -2.81 32.57
C LYS A 41 -0.90 -1.29 32.55
N ARG A 42 -0.65 -0.66 31.39
CA ARG A 42 -0.87 0.78 31.16
C ARG A 42 -2.30 1.20 31.50
N ALA A 43 -3.32 0.40 31.14
CA ALA A 43 -4.71 0.70 31.48
C ALA A 43 -4.98 0.71 33.00
N LYS A 44 -4.31 -0.17 33.77
CA LYS A 44 -4.43 -0.19 35.24
C LYS A 44 -3.72 1.00 35.87
N GLU A 45 -2.55 1.36 35.36
CA GLU A 45 -1.78 2.52 35.82
C GLU A 45 -2.55 3.81 35.56
N LEU A 46 -3.08 4.00 34.35
CA LEU A 46 -3.90 5.14 33.96
C LEU A 46 -5.15 5.28 34.83
N LEU A 47 -5.83 4.17 35.15
CA LEU A 47 -6.98 4.19 36.05
C LEU A 47 -6.59 4.62 37.48
N CYS A 48 -5.42 4.18 37.96
CA CYS A 48 -4.90 4.57 39.27
C CYS A 48 -4.62 6.07 39.31
N GLU A 49 -3.94 6.59 38.29
CA GLU A 49 -3.66 8.02 38.14
C GLU A 49 -4.94 8.86 38.13
N TRP A 50 -5.93 8.50 37.30
CA TRP A 50 -7.19 9.23 37.26
C TRP A 50 -7.92 9.25 38.59
N ARG A 51 -7.89 8.13 39.34
CA ARG A 51 -8.50 8.06 40.68
C ARG A 51 -7.77 8.92 41.70
N ASN A 52 -6.45 9.02 41.62
CA ASN A 52 -5.64 9.84 42.52
C ASN A 52 -5.76 11.35 42.22
N SER A 53 -6.01 11.72 40.96
CA SER A 53 -6.19 13.11 40.54
C SER A 53 -7.63 13.62 40.65
N SER A 54 -8.61 12.73 40.85
CA SER A 54 -10.03 13.09 40.95
C SER A 54 -10.39 13.51 42.37
N ASP A 55 -10.65 14.79 42.58
CA ASP A 55 -11.09 15.36 43.87
C ASP A 55 -12.57 15.01 44.13
N GLY A 56 -12.82 13.76 44.54
CA GLY A 56 -14.02 13.29 45.26
C GLY A 56 -15.40 13.36 44.59
N LYS A 57 -15.56 13.89 43.37
CA LYS A 57 -16.90 14.15 42.78
C LYS A 57 -17.12 13.68 41.32
N GLN A 58 -16.28 12.83 40.75
CA GLN A 58 -16.53 12.31 39.40
C GLN A 58 -16.99 10.85 39.38
N LYS A 59 -17.88 10.58 38.41
CA LYS A 59 -18.43 9.29 37.95
C LYS A 59 -17.45 8.15 38.20
N GLU A 60 -17.93 7.06 38.78
CA GLU A 60 -17.13 5.87 39.13
C GLU A 60 -16.28 5.40 37.95
N LEU A 61 -15.01 5.81 37.90
CA LEU A 61 -14.09 5.53 36.80
C LEU A 61 -13.77 4.03 36.78
N LYS A 62 -13.98 3.41 35.62
CA LYS A 62 -13.81 1.96 35.40
C LYS A 62 -12.59 1.68 34.54
N LEU A 63 -12.10 0.45 34.64
CA LEU A 63 -11.01 -0.03 33.77
C LEU A 63 -11.38 0.06 32.28
N SER A 64 -12.65 -0.12 31.94
CA SER A 64 -13.15 0.03 30.56
C SER A 64 -12.92 1.44 30.02
N ASP A 65 -12.98 2.47 30.87
CA ASP A 65 -12.77 3.86 30.46
C ASP A 65 -11.30 4.10 30.13
N ALA A 66 -10.39 3.58 30.96
CA ALA A 66 -8.94 3.65 30.73
C ALA A 66 -8.52 2.86 29.48
N GLN A 67 -9.10 1.67 29.29
CA GLN A 67 -8.91 0.87 28.08
C GLN A 67 -9.42 1.60 26.82
N HIS A 68 -10.57 2.26 26.91
CA HIS A 68 -11.11 3.02 25.80
C HIS A 68 -10.22 4.22 25.45
N ALA A 69 -9.74 4.98 26.44
CA ALA A 69 -8.82 6.08 26.21
C ALA A 69 -7.54 5.62 25.50
N ILE A 70 -6.91 4.53 25.96
CA ILE A 70 -5.71 3.97 25.29
C ILE A 70 -6.02 3.54 23.85
N ALA A 71 -7.18 2.91 23.61
CA ALA A 71 -7.56 2.51 22.25
C ALA A 71 -7.69 3.75 21.34
N THR A 72 -8.33 4.81 21.82
CA THR A 72 -8.52 6.07 21.09
C THR A 72 -7.19 6.78 20.83
N ASP A 73 -6.25 6.77 21.78
CA ASP A 73 -4.88 7.33 21.59
C ASP A 73 -4.14 6.66 20.43
N HIS A 74 -4.43 5.37 20.20
CA HIS A 74 -3.88 4.61 19.07
C HIS A 74 -4.76 4.68 17.80
N GLY A 75 -5.80 5.51 17.78
CA GLY A 75 -6.70 5.69 16.64
C GLY A 75 -7.80 4.63 16.48
N PHE A 76 -7.99 3.76 17.48
CA PHE A 76 -9.02 2.71 17.44
C PHE A 76 -10.31 3.16 18.08
N LYS A 77 -11.44 2.76 17.47
CA LYS A 77 -12.79 3.07 17.97
C LYS A 77 -13.09 2.53 19.37
N ASN A 78 -12.47 1.42 19.77
CA ASN A 78 -12.68 0.78 21.06
C ASN A 78 -11.60 -0.26 21.38
N TRP A 79 -11.56 -0.69 22.65
CA TRP A 79 -10.60 -1.67 23.15
C TRP A 79 -10.66 -3.04 22.45
N PRO A 80 -11.83 -3.64 22.15
CA PRO A 80 -11.87 -4.88 21.37
C PRO A 80 -11.20 -4.76 20.00
N ALA A 81 -11.41 -3.66 19.26
CA ALA A 81 -10.77 -3.44 17.96
C ALA A 81 -9.24 -3.29 18.11
N PHE A 82 -8.79 -2.53 19.11
CA PHE A 82 -7.35 -2.39 19.39
C PHE A 82 -6.70 -3.72 19.76
N ARG A 83 -7.35 -4.51 20.62
CA ARG A 83 -6.89 -5.85 21.00
C ARG A 83 -6.82 -6.80 19.79
N ALA A 84 -7.84 -6.79 18.94
CA ALA A 84 -7.86 -7.63 17.74
C ALA A 84 -6.65 -7.31 16.85
N HIS A 85 -6.39 -6.03 16.61
CA HIS A 85 -5.22 -5.58 15.86
C HIS A 85 -3.89 -6.05 16.47
N ILE A 86 -3.70 -5.93 17.80
CA ILE A 86 -2.49 -6.41 18.47
C ILE A 86 -2.30 -7.93 18.26
N ILE A 87 -3.39 -8.70 18.34
CA ILE A 87 -3.35 -10.15 18.15
C ILE A 87 -3.02 -10.49 16.70
N GLU A 88 -3.67 -9.86 15.73
CA GLU A 88 -3.40 -10.04 14.30
C GLU A 88 -1.94 -9.70 13.95
N ALA A 89 -1.44 -8.58 14.49
CA ALA A 89 -0.04 -8.19 14.31
C ALA A 89 0.94 -9.20 14.94
N GLN A 90 0.59 -9.81 16.07
CA GLN A 90 1.41 -10.87 16.67
C GLN A 90 1.40 -12.14 15.83
N LEU A 91 0.23 -12.58 15.37
CA LEU A 91 0.10 -13.76 14.50
C LEU A 91 0.90 -13.58 13.20
N ALA A 92 0.85 -12.39 12.60
CA ALA A 92 1.63 -12.08 11.40
C ALA A 92 3.14 -12.13 11.65
N ARG A 93 3.61 -11.63 12.81
CA ARG A 93 5.03 -11.74 13.21
C ARG A 93 5.45 -13.18 13.43
N ASP A 94 4.66 -13.94 14.18
CA ASP A 94 4.96 -15.36 14.44
C ASP A 94 5.00 -16.15 13.12
N ALA A 95 4.14 -15.82 12.15
CA ALA A 95 4.16 -16.43 10.82
C ALA A 95 5.45 -16.09 10.05
N ILE A 96 5.94 -14.84 10.13
CA ILE A 96 7.22 -14.44 9.54
C ILE A 96 8.38 -15.21 10.20
N ASP A 97 8.42 -15.26 11.54
CA ASP A 97 9.48 -15.93 12.29
C ASP A 97 9.53 -17.44 12.02
N ASN A 98 8.37 -18.06 11.77
CA ASN A 98 8.25 -19.47 11.40
C ASN A 98 8.45 -19.75 9.90
N GLY A 99 8.67 -18.71 9.08
CA GLY A 99 8.86 -18.85 7.63
C GLY A 99 7.58 -19.17 6.84
N GLU A 100 6.40 -18.90 7.42
CA GLU A 100 5.09 -19.10 6.80
C GLU A 100 4.29 -17.79 6.64
N PRO A 101 4.89 -16.69 6.12
CA PRO A 101 4.17 -15.42 6.01
C PRO A 101 3.01 -15.50 5.02
N THR A 102 1.86 -14.95 5.40
CA THR A 102 0.78 -14.67 4.46
C THR A 102 1.14 -13.45 3.62
N ALA A 103 0.91 -13.50 2.31
CA ALA A 103 1.14 -12.35 1.43
C ALA A 103 0.31 -11.13 1.88
N LEU A 104 0.90 -9.93 1.81
CA LEU A 104 0.24 -8.70 2.29
C LEU A 104 -1.00 -8.31 1.46
N ASP A 105 -1.09 -8.81 0.24
CA ASP A 105 -2.21 -8.66 -0.68
C ASP A 105 -3.12 -9.90 -0.75
N ALA A 106 -2.92 -10.86 0.17
CA ALA A 106 -3.72 -12.06 0.22
C ALA A 106 -5.19 -11.75 0.56
N GLY A 107 -6.09 -12.60 0.07
CA GLY A 107 -7.52 -12.54 0.40
C GLY A 107 -8.36 -11.64 -0.52
N LYS A 108 -7.74 -10.95 -1.49
CA LYS A 108 -8.43 -10.23 -2.57
C LYS A 108 -7.68 -10.41 -3.88
N ARG A 109 -8.40 -10.37 -4.99
CA ARG A 109 -7.79 -10.19 -6.31
C ARG A 109 -7.24 -8.77 -6.42
N THR A 110 -5.94 -8.60 -6.20
CA THR A 110 -5.26 -7.30 -6.09
C THR A 110 -4.39 -7.00 -7.31
N LEU A 111 -4.48 -5.76 -7.82
CA LEU A 111 -3.57 -5.22 -8.83
C LEU A 111 -2.68 -4.14 -8.22
N HIS A 112 -1.39 -4.17 -8.51
CA HIS A 112 -0.43 -3.14 -8.14
C HIS A 112 -0.06 -2.33 -9.38
N ILE A 113 -0.21 -1.00 -9.33
CA ILE A 113 0.11 -0.11 -10.44
C ILE A 113 1.30 0.77 -10.08
N ARG A 114 2.27 0.87 -10.99
CA ARG A 114 3.45 1.75 -10.92
C ARG A 114 3.69 2.36 -12.31
N CYS A 115 4.34 3.53 -12.39
CA CYS A 115 4.70 4.13 -13.67
C CYS A 115 5.88 3.44 -14.40
N GLY A 116 6.58 2.55 -13.70
CA GLY A 116 7.72 1.74 -14.15
C GLY A 116 7.73 0.37 -13.48
N ASN A 117 8.79 -0.41 -13.70
CA ASN A 117 8.92 -1.79 -13.20
C ASN A 117 10.01 -1.96 -12.12
N ASP A 118 10.58 -0.87 -11.62
CA ASP A 118 11.69 -0.83 -10.67
C ASP A 118 11.40 -1.58 -9.36
N ILE A 119 10.15 -1.57 -8.90
CA ILE A 119 9.72 -2.30 -7.70
C ILE A 119 9.13 -3.69 -7.99
N GLN A 120 8.86 -4.05 -9.24
CA GLN A 120 8.12 -5.27 -9.60
C GLN A 120 8.81 -6.53 -9.06
N HIS A 121 10.11 -6.65 -9.30
CA HIS A 121 10.92 -7.75 -8.80
C HIS A 121 10.93 -7.77 -7.26
N THR A 122 11.14 -6.61 -6.63
CA THR A 122 11.17 -6.47 -5.17
C THR A 122 9.83 -6.89 -4.55
N MET A 123 8.70 -6.55 -5.16
CA MET A 123 7.38 -6.97 -4.70
C MET A 123 7.18 -8.48 -4.82
N ALA A 124 7.56 -9.08 -5.96
CA ALA A 124 7.50 -10.52 -6.14
C ALA A 124 8.34 -11.26 -5.08
N VAL A 125 9.59 -10.82 -4.86
CA VAL A 125 10.48 -11.41 -3.85
C VAL A 125 9.99 -11.17 -2.42
N ALA A 126 9.39 -10.01 -2.13
CA ALA A 126 8.78 -9.69 -0.84
C ALA A 126 7.53 -10.52 -0.53
N GLY A 127 7.03 -11.26 -1.52
CA GLY A 127 6.01 -12.28 -1.34
C GLY A 127 4.58 -11.86 -1.68
N PHE A 128 4.42 -10.70 -2.33
CA PHE A 128 3.14 -10.30 -2.92
C PHE A 128 2.67 -11.36 -3.94
N SER A 129 1.35 -11.57 -3.98
CA SER A 129 0.68 -12.63 -4.73
C SER A 129 -0.24 -12.12 -5.84
N GLY A 130 -0.54 -10.82 -5.83
CA GLY A 130 -1.35 -10.14 -6.81
C GLY A 130 -0.67 -9.96 -8.15
N ASP A 131 -1.32 -9.17 -9.00
CA ASP A 131 -0.86 -8.85 -10.33
C ASP A 131 -0.21 -7.45 -10.36
N PHE A 132 0.61 -7.16 -11.36
CA PHE A 132 1.36 -5.92 -11.50
C PHE A 132 1.16 -5.31 -12.89
N LEU A 133 0.86 -4.01 -12.94
CA LEU A 133 0.71 -3.22 -14.15
C LEU A 133 1.68 -2.04 -14.14
N VAL A 134 2.53 -1.98 -15.16
CA VAL A 134 3.25 -0.76 -15.50
C VAL A 134 2.31 0.13 -16.33
N PHE A 135 2.08 1.36 -15.89
CA PHE A 135 1.30 2.35 -16.64
C PHE A 135 2.14 3.63 -16.84
N PRO A 136 2.91 3.72 -17.94
CA PRO A 136 3.99 4.69 -18.08
C PRO A 136 3.62 5.97 -18.84
N ASP A 137 2.34 6.30 -19.04
CA ASP A 137 1.95 7.53 -19.75
C ASP A 137 2.38 8.80 -18.96
N PRO A 138 3.31 9.64 -19.48
CA PRO A 138 3.88 10.75 -18.74
C PRO A 138 2.96 11.97 -18.70
N TYR A 139 1.99 12.00 -17.79
CA TYR A 139 1.02 13.11 -17.63
C TYR A 139 1.64 14.47 -17.27
N VAL A 140 2.91 14.51 -16.86
CA VAL A 140 3.67 15.75 -16.66
C VAL A 140 4.04 16.45 -17.96
N HIS A 141 4.02 15.72 -19.09
CA HIS A 141 4.29 16.26 -20.42
C HIS A 141 3.05 16.14 -21.30
N GLY A 142 2.72 17.23 -22.00
CA GLY A 142 1.44 17.39 -22.69
C GLY A 142 1.60 17.64 -24.18
N PRO A 143 0.50 17.61 -24.94
CA PRO A 143 -0.84 17.96 -24.48
C PRO A 143 -1.60 16.80 -23.84
N VAL A 144 -2.44 17.10 -22.84
CA VAL A 144 -3.35 16.16 -22.17
C VAL A 144 -4.79 16.75 -22.22
N PRO A 145 -5.41 16.84 -23.41
CA PRO A 145 -6.71 17.48 -23.56
C PRO A 145 -7.84 16.54 -23.12
N GLU A 146 -8.98 17.14 -22.80
CA GLU A 146 -10.26 16.41 -22.75
C GLU A 146 -10.70 16.11 -24.20
N THR A 147 -11.09 14.87 -24.48
CA THR A 147 -11.51 14.38 -25.81
C THR A 147 -12.80 13.59 -25.70
N GLU A 148 -13.52 13.43 -26.81
CA GLU A 148 -14.77 12.65 -26.82
C GLU A 148 -14.51 11.13 -26.72
N THR A 149 -13.36 10.69 -27.25
CA THR A 149 -12.97 9.28 -27.26
C THR A 149 -11.55 9.08 -26.73
N LEU A 150 -11.31 7.89 -26.16
CA LEU A 150 -9.98 7.45 -25.76
C LEU A 150 -9.03 7.32 -26.96
N GLU A 151 -9.55 6.89 -28.12
CA GLU A 151 -8.75 6.78 -29.34
C GLU A 151 -8.20 8.15 -29.76
N GLU A 152 -9.04 9.19 -29.79
CA GLU A 152 -8.62 10.57 -30.07
C GLU A 152 -7.57 11.06 -29.06
N PHE A 153 -7.77 10.78 -27.77
CA PHE A 153 -6.79 11.09 -26.74
C PHE A 153 -5.43 10.43 -27.03
N ILE A 154 -5.43 9.13 -27.31
CA ILE A 154 -4.22 8.35 -27.60
C ILE A 154 -3.52 8.88 -28.85
N GLN A 155 -4.25 9.25 -29.91
CA GLN A 155 -3.66 9.85 -31.13
C GLN A 155 -2.91 11.15 -30.81
N ILE A 156 -3.50 12.00 -29.97
CA ILE A 156 -2.88 13.26 -29.53
C ILE A 156 -1.63 12.99 -28.69
N ARG A 157 -1.71 12.08 -27.71
CA ARG A 157 -0.57 11.70 -26.88
C ARG A 157 0.55 11.07 -27.70
N ALA A 158 0.24 10.13 -28.59
CA ALA A 158 1.21 9.46 -29.45
C ALA A 158 1.96 10.45 -30.35
N THR A 159 1.24 11.44 -30.90
CA THR A 159 1.85 12.52 -31.69
C THR A 159 2.91 13.26 -30.88
N TYR A 160 2.58 13.64 -29.65
CA TYR A 160 3.49 14.36 -28.79
C TYR A 160 4.68 13.53 -28.28
N ILE A 161 4.43 12.30 -27.82
CA ILE A 161 5.49 11.38 -27.38
C ILE A 161 6.48 11.14 -28.53
N SER A 162 5.98 10.99 -29.77
CA SER A 162 6.84 10.77 -30.94
C SER A 162 7.67 11.99 -31.34
N SER A 163 7.22 13.22 -31.05
CA SER A 163 7.97 14.44 -31.38
C SER A 163 9.14 14.69 -30.42
N ASP A 164 8.95 14.36 -29.13
CA ASP A 164 9.86 14.78 -28.06
C ASP A 164 10.69 13.62 -27.47
N LEU A 165 10.11 12.41 -27.35
CA LEU A 165 10.67 11.28 -26.60
C LEU A 165 11.27 10.16 -27.47
N ARG A 166 11.10 10.25 -28.79
CA ARG A 166 11.78 9.47 -29.84
C ARG A 166 11.44 7.96 -30.06
N PRO A 167 10.27 7.41 -29.70
CA PRO A 167 9.72 6.30 -30.47
C PRO A 167 8.99 6.82 -31.73
N PRO A 168 8.95 6.06 -32.85
CA PRO A 168 8.06 6.34 -33.97
C PRO A 168 6.59 6.42 -33.52
N TYR A 169 5.78 7.23 -34.20
CA TYR A 169 4.36 7.38 -33.89
C TYR A 169 3.62 6.05 -33.72
N ASP A 170 3.80 5.11 -34.64
CA ASP A 170 3.12 3.81 -34.60
C ASP A 170 3.49 2.98 -33.36
N GLU A 171 4.72 3.13 -32.87
CA GLU A 171 5.16 2.48 -31.64
C GLU A 171 4.54 3.14 -30.40
N ALA A 172 4.55 4.48 -30.34
CA ALA A 172 3.91 5.23 -29.26
C ALA A 172 2.39 4.96 -29.21
N TYR A 173 1.72 4.99 -30.36
CA TYR A 173 0.30 4.73 -30.49
C TYR A 173 -0.08 3.32 -30.04
N ARG A 174 0.67 2.31 -30.51
CA ARG A 174 0.46 0.92 -30.11
C ARG A 174 0.71 0.73 -28.61
N GLY A 175 1.80 1.26 -28.08
CA GLY A 175 2.14 1.17 -26.65
C GLY A 175 1.06 1.78 -25.77
N LEU A 176 0.64 3.02 -26.06
CA LEU A 176 -0.46 3.67 -25.34
C LEU A 176 -1.76 2.86 -25.45
N THR A 177 -2.11 2.38 -26.63
CA THR A 177 -3.33 1.57 -26.81
C THR A 177 -3.29 0.30 -25.96
N GLU A 178 -2.14 -0.38 -25.90
CA GLU A 178 -1.94 -1.54 -25.04
C GLU A 178 -2.03 -1.14 -23.55
N ASP A 179 -1.36 -0.08 -23.12
CA ASP A 179 -1.35 0.39 -21.74
C ASP A 179 -2.75 0.74 -21.24
N TYR A 180 -3.53 1.47 -22.04
CA TYR A 180 -4.92 1.81 -21.71
C TYR A 180 -5.85 0.60 -21.77
N THR A 181 -5.62 -0.36 -22.67
CA THR A 181 -6.37 -1.62 -22.71
C THR A 181 -6.12 -2.45 -21.46
N GLU A 182 -4.87 -2.53 -20.99
CA GLU A 182 -4.53 -3.22 -19.75
C GLU A 182 -5.07 -2.48 -18.52
N LEU A 183 -5.05 -1.15 -18.53
CA LEU A 183 -5.67 -0.34 -17.49
C LEU A 183 -7.18 -0.60 -17.41
N GLU A 184 -7.89 -0.79 -18.53
CA GLU A 184 -9.32 -1.11 -18.49
C GLU A 184 -9.61 -2.44 -17.78
N LYS A 185 -8.75 -3.46 -17.95
CA LYS A 185 -8.84 -4.74 -17.24
C LYS A 185 -8.66 -4.60 -15.72
N SER A 186 -8.11 -3.49 -15.24
CA SER A 186 -7.95 -3.23 -13.81
C SER A 186 -9.29 -3.09 -13.07
N ARG A 187 -10.38 -2.78 -13.78
CA ARG A 187 -11.74 -2.69 -13.19
C ARG A 187 -12.25 -4.05 -12.67
N ASP A 188 -11.69 -5.16 -13.14
CA ASP A 188 -12.05 -6.52 -12.71
C ASP A 188 -11.33 -6.95 -11.41
N TYR A 189 -10.58 -6.06 -10.76
CA TYR A 189 -9.89 -6.34 -9.50
C TYR A 189 -10.68 -5.84 -8.29
N GLU A 190 -10.60 -6.57 -7.19
CA GLU A 190 -11.25 -6.20 -5.93
C GLU A 190 -10.50 -5.08 -5.19
N ALA A 191 -9.21 -4.93 -5.47
CA ALA A 191 -8.36 -3.90 -4.92
C ALA A 191 -7.30 -3.46 -5.94
N VAL A 192 -7.07 -2.15 -6.03
CA VAL A 192 -5.98 -1.57 -6.81
C VAL A 192 -5.09 -0.75 -5.88
N TYR A 193 -3.81 -1.07 -5.83
CA TYR A 193 -2.81 -0.36 -5.02
C TYR A 193 -1.91 0.46 -5.94
N LEU A 194 -1.82 1.75 -5.65
CA LEU A 194 -1.03 2.71 -6.41
C LEU A 194 0.31 2.95 -5.69
N TRP A 195 1.42 2.62 -6.34
CA TRP A 195 2.77 2.82 -5.81
C TRP A 195 3.41 4.01 -6.53
N PHE A 196 3.44 5.18 -5.90
CA PHE A 196 3.90 6.41 -6.54
C PHE A 196 4.72 7.28 -5.60
N GLU A 197 5.79 7.88 -6.11
CA GLU A 197 6.62 8.84 -5.42
C GLU A 197 5.94 10.22 -5.35
N HIS A 198 6.52 11.13 -4.58
CA HIS A 198 5.96 12.47 -4.33
C HIS A 198 6.38 13.52 -5.37
N ASP A 199 7.02 13.13 -6.48
CA ASP A 199 7.39 14.05 -7.55
C ASP A 199 6.22 14.38 -8.49
N SER A 200 6.39 15.41 -9.32
CA SER A 200 5.34 15.88 -10.23
C SER A 200 4.94 14.89 -11.31
N TYR A 201 5.86 14.03 -11.76
CA TYR A 201 5.56 12.99 -12.74
C TYR A 201 4.53 12.03 -12.15
N ASP A 202 4.84 11.52 -10.96
CA ASP A 202 4.03 10.52 -10.28
C ASP A 202 2.70 11.08 -9.79
N GLN A 203 2.68 12.29 -9.21
CA GLN A 203 1.45 12.86 -8.67
C GLN A 203 0.40 13.19 -9.74
N LEU A 204 0.82 13.61 -10.94
CA LEU A 204 -0.12 13.84 -12.05
C LEU A 204 -0.69 12.53 -12.60
N LEU A 205 0.11 11.47 -12.61
CA LEU A 205 -0.36 10.14 -13.01
C LEU A 205 -1.33 9.54 -11.98
N VAL A 206 -1.07 9.73 -10.69
CA VAL A 206 -2.03 9.38 -9.62
C VAL A 206 -3.35 10.10 -9.82
N ALA A 207 -3.33 11.41 -10.10
CA ALA A 207 -4.55 12.17 -10.36
C ALA A 207 -5.33 11.59 -11.54
N LYS A 208 -4.65 11.19 -12.63
CA LYS A 208 -5.31 10.52 -13.75
C LYS A 208 -5.92 9.18 -13.35
N LEU A 209 -5.21 8.35 -12.60
CA LEU A 209 -5.72 7.04 -12.19
C LEU A 209 -6.93 7.18 -11.27
N LEU A 210 -6.94 8.18 -10.37
CA LEU A 210 -8.10 8.47 -9.52
C LEU A 210 -9.32 8.92 -10.34
N ASP A 211 -9.11 9.78 -11.35
CA ASP A 211 -10.15 10.16 -12.32
C ASP A 211 -10.69 8.94 -13.09
N PHE A 212 -9.80 8.06 -13.55
CA PHE A 212 -10.18 6.83 -14.25
C PHE A 212 -11.08 5.89 -13.42
N TYR A 213 -10.84 5.80 -12.11
CA TYR A 213 -11.64 4.97 -11.18
C TYR A 213 -12.84 5.70 -10.55
N SER A 214 -13.09 6.96 -10.92
CA SER A 214 -14.21 7.74 -10.38
C SER A 214 -15.59 7.33 -10.87
#